data_AF-A0A349E1U3-F1
#
_entry.id   AF-A0A349E1U3-F1
#
_cell.length_a   1.000
_cell.length_b   1.000
_cell.length_c   1.000
_cell.angle_alpha   90.00
_cell.angle_beta   90.00
_cell.angle_gamma   90.00
#
_symmetry.space_group_name_H-M   'P 1'
#
loop_
_entity.id
_entity.type
_entity.pdbx_description
1 polymer ?
#
loop_
_entity_poly.entity_id
_entity_poly.type
_entity_poly.pdbx_seq_one_letter_code
_entity_poly.pdbx_strand_id
1 'polypeptide(L)'
;MDKYLVINYIVVEPELVLVGATDNQRWDWDTQDGYSGADAKTLVTVTLKGSLDSKYAIQEEAQFYCALGDPLRKLAMAYVYELFDIVWKIKKARLEETATREQYMGVAVKSNKE
;
A
#
# COMPACT_ATOMS: atom_id res chain seq x y z
N MET A 1 -20.72 1.77 -7.22
CA MET A 1 -19.74 1.61 -6.13
C MET A 1 -18.62 2.59 -6.37
N ASP A 2 -18.26 3.38 -5.37
CA ASP A 2 -17.10 4.26 -5.47
C ASP A 2 -15.84 3.40 -5.54
N LYS A 3 -14.91 3.75 -6.45
CA LYS A 3 -13.63 3.04 -6.56
C LYS A 3 -12.67 3.56 -5.50
N TYR A 4 -12.06 2.64 -4.76
CA TYR A 4 -11.04 2.94 -3.75
C TYR A 4 -9.94 1.87 -3.80
N LEU A 5 -8.80 2.19 -3.18
CA LEU A 5 -7.70 1.24 -3.04
C LEU A 5 -7.86 0.40 -1.77
N VAL A 6 -7.38 -0.84 -1.82
CA VAL A 6 -7.31 -1.77 -0.69
C VAL A 6 -5.88 -2.29 -0.58
N ILE A 7 -5.30 -2.24 0.62
CA ILE A 7 -3.95 -2.77 0.85
C ILE A 7 -3.99 -4.28 0.68
N ASN A 8 -3.18 -4.80 -0.24
CA ASN A 8 -3.12 -6.22 -0.57
C ASN A 8 -1.68 -6.78 -0.53
N TYR A 9 -0.68 -5.94 -0.30
CA TYR A 9 0.71 -6.37 -0.27
C TYR A 9 1.51 -5.59 0.78
N ILE A 10 2.27 -6.28 1.62
CA ILE A 10 3.03 -5.68 2.73
C ILE A 10 4.35 -6.44 2.83
N VAL A 11 5.46 -5.70 2.92
CA VAL A 11 6.78 -6.21 3.29
C VAL A 11 7.37 -5.28 4.33
N VAL A 12 7.88 -5.84 5.43
CA VAL A 12 8.54 -5.07 6.48
C VAL A 12 9.86 -5.74 6.84
N GLU A 13 10.94 -4.99 6.64
CA GLU A 13 12.31 -5.38 6.99
C GLU A 13 12.97 -4.21 7.75
N PRO A 14 14.11 -4.43 8.43
CA PRO A 14 14.75 -3.39 9.25
C PRO A 14 14.99 -2.05 8.53
N GLU A 15 15.32 -2.07 7.24
CA GLU A 15 15.58 -0.87 6.44
C GLU A 15 14.52 -0.60 5.37
N LEU A 16 13.50 -1.44 5.25
CA LEU A 16 12.51 -1.40 4.18
C LEU A 16 11.09 -1.50 4.75
N VAL A 17 10.23 -0.56 4.38
CA VAL A 17 8.78 -0.76 4.50
C VAL A 17 8.18 -0.59 3.14
N LEU A 18 7.40 -1.57 2.68
CA LEU A 18 6.71 -1.55 1.40
C LEU A 18 5.24 -1.90 1.62
N VAL A 19 4.35 -1.05 1.10
CA VAL A 19 2.91 -1.31 1.06
C VAL A 19 2.44 -1.21 -0.38
N GLY A 20 1.70 -2.21 -0.83
CA GLY A 20 1.02 -2.26 -2.11
C GLY A 20 -0.49 -2.28 -1.95
N ALA A 21 -1.16 -1.71 -2.93
CA ALA A 21 -2.61 -1.66 -2.96
C ALA A 21 -3.19 -2.05 -4.32
N THR A 22 -4.34 -2.73 -4.27
CA THR A 22 -5.21 -3.05 -5.42
C THR A 22 -6.47 -2.18 -5.37
N ASP A 23 -7.37 -2.29 -6.35
CA ASP A 23 -8.68 -1.66 -6.28
C ASP A 23 -9.71 -2.60 -5.64
N ASN A 24 -10.76 -2.01 -5.06
CA ASN A 24 -11.79 -2.75 -4.33
C ASN A 24 -12.49 -3.83 -5.16
N GLN A 25 -12.68 -3.63 -6.47
CA GLN A 25 -13.31 -4.65 -7.31
C GLN A 25 -12.45 -5.92 -7.43
N ARG A 26 -11.13 -5.76 -7.62
CA ARG A 26 -10.22 -6.91 -7.68
C ARG A 26 -10.06 -7.60 -6.34
N TRP A 27 -10.02 -6.83 -5.25
CA TRP A 27 -10.05 -7.38 -3.91
C TRP A 27 -11.30 -8.24 -3.67
N ASP A 28 -12.47 -7.72 -4.05
CA ASP A 28 -13.74 -8.43 -3.87
C ASP A 28 -13.79 -9.72 -4.69
N TRP A 29 -13.26 -9.73 -5.92
CA TRP A 29 -13.19 -10.94 -6.74
C TRP A 29 -12.31 -12.02 -6.10
N ASP A 30 -11.11 -11.65 -5.66
CA ASP A 30 -10.16 -12.58 -5.04
C ASP A 30 -10.74 -13.17 -3.74
N THR A 31 -11.34 -12.34 -2.90
CA THR A 31 -11.91 -12.77 -1.62
C THR A 31 -13.21 -13.56 -1.75
N GLN A 32 -14.05 -13.28 -2.77
CA GLN A 32 -15.25 -14.07 -3.05
C GLN A 32 -14.93 -15.49 -3.51
N ASP A 33 -13.80 -15.68 -4.19
CA ASP A 33 -13.31 -16.99 -4.62
C ASP A 33 -12.62 -17.77 -3.47
N GLY A 34 -12.62 -17.23 -2.25
CA GLY A 34 -12.06 -17.86 -1.06
C GLY A 34 -10.56 -17.61 -0.86
N TYR A 35 -9.95 -16.73 -1.65
CA TYR A 35 -8.56 -16.31 -1.47
C TYR A 35 -8.45 -15.17 -0.45
N SER A 36 -7.21 -14.82 -0.09
CA SER A 36 -6.93 -13.85 0.98
C SER A 36 -7.01 -12.39 0.54
N GLY A 37 -7.21 -12.11 -0.76
CA GLY A 37 -7.05 -10.79 -1.34
C GLY A 37 -5.61 -10.44 -1.69
N ALA A 38 -4.62 -11.17 -1.15
CA ALA A 38 -3.19 -10.90 -1.39
C ALA A 38 -2.75 -11.22 -2.82
N ASP A 39 -3.46 -12.13 -3.51
CA ASP A 39 -3.18 -12.53 -4.89
C ASP A 39 -3.85 -11.59 -5.92
N ALA A 40 -4.72 -10.68 -5.46
CA ALA A 40 -5.26 -9.63 -6.30
C ALA A 40 -4.13 -8.80 -6.92
N LYS A 41 -4.29 -8.39 -8.18
CA LYS A 41 -3.28 -7.58 -8.87
C LYS A 41 -3.01 -6.26 -8.12
N THR A 42 -1.80 -6.09 -7.58
CA THR A 42 -1.33 -4.82 -7.04
C THR A 42 -1.20 -3.76 -8.13
N LEU A 43 -1.79 -2.58 -7.91
CA LEU A 43 -1.80 -1.47 -8.87
C LEU A 43 -0.69 -0.46 -8.60
N VAL A 44 -0.34 -0.26 -7.33
CA VAL A 44 0.71 0.65 -6.88
C VAL A 44 1.40 0.05 -5.67
N THR A 45 2.72 0.24 -5.59
CA THR A 45 3.50 0.02 -4.36
C THR A 45 4.16 1.33 -3.96
N VAL A 46 4.26 1.53 -2.65
CA VAL A 46 4.96 2.63 -2.02
C VAL A 46 5.98 2.05 -1.06
N THR A 47 7.21 2.57 -1.11
CA THR A 47 8.36 2.03 -0.37
C THR A 47 9.13 3.13 0.35
N LEU A 48 9.52 2.86 1.61
CA LEU A 48 10.51 3.63 2.38
C LEU A 48 11.80 2.82 2.59
N LYS A 49 12.91 3.27 2.00
CA LYS A 49 14.24 2.66 2.14
C LYS A 49 15.16 3.52 3.02
N GLY A 50 15.79 2.89 4.00
CA GLY A 50 16.71 3.52 4.95
C GLY A 50 16.28 3.36 6.41
N SER A 51 17.13 3.79 7.34
CA SER A 51 16.88 3.71 8.78
C SER A 51 16.41 5.05 9.36
N LEU A 52 15.53 5.02 10.35
CA LEU A 52 15.13 6.20 11.13
C LEU A 52 16.28 6.76 11.97
N ASP A 53 17.27 5.94 12.29
CA ASP A 53 18.44 6.32 13.08
C ASP A 53 19.59 6.81 12.18
N SER A 54 19.37 6.87 10.86
CA SER A 54 20.34 7.35 9.87
C SER A 54 20.42 8.88 9.86
N LYS A 55 21.63 9.41 9.60
CA LYS A 55 21.83 10.84 9.30
C LYS A 55 21.43 11.23 7.87
N TYR A 56 21.14 10.25 7.03
CA TYR A 56 20.73 10.45 5.64
C TYR A 56 19.20 10.40 5.52
N ALA A 57 18.65 11.16 4.57
CA ALA A 57 17.23 11.14 4.28
C ALA A 57 16.77 9.73 3.88
N ILE A 58 15.57 9.34 4.33
CA ILE A 58 14.90 8.12 3.89
C ILE A 58 14.45 8.32 2.45
N GLN A 59 14.71 7.34 1.59
CA GLN A 59 14.25 7.36 0.21
C GLN A 59 12.79 6.89 0.15
N GLU A 60 11.98 7.67 -0.55
CA GLU A 60 10.57 7.40 -0.81
C GLU A 60 10.38 7.07 -2.30
N GLU A 61 9.74 5.95 -2.61
CA GLU A 61 9.50 5.51 -4.00
C GLU A 61 8.06 5.03 -4.18
N ALA A 62 7.44 5.40 -5.30
CA ALA A 62 6.15 4.88 -5.75
C ALA A 62 6.30 4.20 -7.11
N GLN A 63 5.84 2.96 -7.23
CA GLN A 63 5.86 2.19 -8.48
C GLN A 63 4.42 1.88 -8.90
N PHE A 64 4.10 2.06 -10.19
CA PHE A 64 2.75 1.88 -10.72
C PHE A 64 2.72 0.74 -11.74
N TYR A 65 1.86 -0.26 -11.52
CA TYR A 65 1.72 -1.46 -12.34
C TYR A 65 0.47 -1.40 -13.26
N CYS A 66 0.24 -0.19 -13.79
CA CYS A 66 -0.87 0.12 -14.68
C CYS A 66 -0.33 0.70 -15.99
N ALA A 67 -0.92 0.31 -17.11
CA ALA A 67 -0.58 0.85 -18.42
C ALA A 67 -0.90 2.36 -18.50
N LEU A 68 -0.26 3.05 -19.44
CA LEU A 68 -0.61 4.43 -19.77
C LEU A 68 -2.06 4.48 -20.29
N GLY A 69 -2.89 5.34 -19.72
CA GLY A 69 -4.31 5.47 -20.08
C GLY A 69 -5.27 4.55 -19.30
N ASP A 70 -4.78 3.62 -18.50
CA ASP A 70 -5.63 2.80 -17.62
C ASP A 70 -6.36 3.70 -16.60
N PRO A 71 -7.71 3.65 -16.51
CA PRO A 71 -8.47 4.43 -15.53
C PRO A 71 -8.02 4.20 -14.09
N LEU A 72 -7.52 3.00 -13.77
CA LEU A 72 -7.05 2.64 -12.43
C LEU A 72 -5.70 3.30 -12.09
N ARG A 73 -4.94 3.73 -13.10
CA ARG A 73 -3.73 4.53 -12.87
C ARG A 73 -4.07 5.84 -12.17
N LYS A 74 -5.16 6.51 -12.58
CA LYS A 74 -5.62 7.75 -11.92
C LYS A 74 -6.02 7.49 -10.47
N LEU A 75 -6.70 6.38 -10.20
CA LEU A 75 -7.06 5.96 -8.86
C LEU A 75 -5.80 5.73 -7.99
N ALA A 76 -4.85 4.96 -8.51
CA ALA A 76 -3.58 4.69 -7.83
C ALA A 76 -2.81 5.98 -7.50
N MET A 77 -2.74 6.93 -8.43
CA MET A 77 -2.08 8.22 -8.23
C MET A 77 -2.81 9.11 -7.23
N ALA A 78 -4.14 9.08 -7.20
CA ALA A 78 -4.94 9.91 -6.31
C ALA A 78 -4.75 9.58 -4.82
N TYR A 79 -4.32 8.35 -4.50
CA TYR A 79 -4.14 7.86 -3.13
C TYR A 79 -2.66 7.63 -2.75
N VAL A 80 -1.71 8.07 -3.58
CA VAL A 80 -0.29 7.79 -3.34
C VAL A 80 0.22 8.46 -2.05
N TYR A 81 -0.31 9.63 -1.72
CA TYR A 81 0.05 10.36 -0.51
C TYR A 81 -0.37 9.59 0.75
N GLU A 82 -1.61 9.09 0.77
CA GLU A 82 -2.15 8.30 1.87
C GLU A 82 -1.37 6.99 2.06
N LEU A 83 -0.90 6.38 0.96
CA LEU A 83 -0.01 5.22 1.02
C LEU A 83 1.35 5.58 1.63
N PHE A 84 1.92 6.74 1.31
CA PHE A 84 3.13 7.26 1.96
C PHE A 84 2.92 7.48 3.46
N ASP A 85 1.79 8.07 3.86
CA ASP A 85 1.44 8.22 5.28
C ASP A 85 1.38 6.89 6.02
N ILE A 86 0.84 5.85 5.39
CA ILE A 86 0.74 4.51 5.96
C ILE A 86 2.13 3.88 6.16
N VAL A 87 2.99 3.90 5.13
CA VAL A 87 4.36 3.35 5.28
C VAL A 87 5.17 4.12 6.31
N TRP A 88 4.98 5.44 6.44
CA TRP A 88 5.62 6.24 7.48
C TRP A 88 5.12 5.89 8.87
N LYS A 89 3.82 5.67 9.05
CA LYS A 89 3.24 5.21 10.33
C LYS A 89 3.82 3.86 10.74
N ILE A 90 3.87 2.91 9.81
CA ILE A 90 4.47 1.58 10.04
C ILE A 90 5.93 1.72 10.46
N LYS A 91 6.73 2.49 9.71
CA LYS A 91 8.16 2.67 9.97
C LYS A 91 8.44 3.34 11.30
N LYS A 92 7.74 4.44 11.61
CA LYS A 92 7.87 5.18 12.88
C LYS A 92 7.44 4.36 14.09
N ALA A 93 6.40 3.53 13.94
CA ALA A 93 5.95 2.61 14.98
C ALA A 93 6.84 1.37 15.14
N ARG A 94 7.81 1.16 14.22
CA ARG A 94 8.68 -0.04 14.18
C ARG A 94 7.86 -1.33 14.27
N LEU A 95 6.75 -1.38 13.53
CA LEU A 95 5.91 -2.58 13.51
C LEU A 95 6.63 -3.72 12.81
N GLU A 96 6.48 -4.93 13.33
CA GLU A 96 6.91 -6.15 12.66
C GLU A 96 5.94 -6.53 11.53
N GLU A 97 6.38 -7.37 10.59
CA GLU A 97 5.58 -7.73 9.41
C GLU A 97 4.22 -8.33 9.79
N THR A 98 4.19 -9.30 10.72
CA THR A 98 2.95 -9.96 11.15
C THR A 98 1.93 -8.96 11.72
N ALA A 99 2.37 -8.08 12.64
CA ALA A 99 1.51 -7.05 13.23
C ALA A 99 1.02 -6.04 12.18
N THR A 100 1.89 -5.69 11.22
CA THR A 100 1.54 -4.81 10.12
C THR A 100 0.46 -5.44 9.24
N ARG A 101 0.58 -6.73 8.91
CA ARG A 101 -0.42 -7.47 8.13
C ARG A 101 -1.76 -7.54 8.86
N GLU A 102 -1.76 -7.85 10.15
CA GLU A 102 -3.00 -7.87 10.96
C GLU A 102 -3.70 -6.51 10.97
N GLN A 103 -2.94 -5.42 11.01
CA GLN A 103 -3.49 -4.07 11.10
C GLN A 103 -3.92 -3.49 9.74
N TYR A 104 -3.20 -3.77 8.66
CA TYR A 104 -3.34 -3.06 7.39
C TYR A 104 -3.81 -3.92 6.22
N MET A 105 -3.68 -5.24 6.25
CA MET A 105 -4.14 -6.07 5.12
C MET A 105 -5.66 -5.97 4.94
N GLY A 106 -6.13 -5.74 3.71
CA GLY A 106 -7.54 -5.58 3.39
C GLY A 106 -8.14 -4.23 3.81
N VAL A 107 -7.32 -3.31 4.34
CA VAL A 107 -7.80 -1.98 4.75
C VAL A 107 -7.98 -1.10 3.51
N ALA A 108 -9.15 -0.46 3.43
CA ALA A 108 -9.44 0.56 2.42
C ALA A 108 -8.60 1.83 2.67
N VAL A 109 -7.93 2.30 1.62
CA VAL A 109 -7.21 3.58 1.63
C VAL A 109 -8.21 4.70 1.42
N LYS A 110 -8.30 5.61 2.38
CA LYS A 110 -9.23 6.74 2.37
C LYS A 110 -8.44 8.03 2.47
N SER A 111 -8.85 9.05 1.72
CA SER A 111 -8.27 10.38 1.86
C SER A 111 -8.67 10.96 3.21
N ASN A 112 -7.66 11.40 3.96
CA ASN A 112 -7.89 12.31 5.08
C ASN A 112 -8.26 13.65 4.45
N LYS A 113 -9.56 13.92 4.32
CA LYS A 113 -10.00 15.31 4.10
C LYS A 113 -9.75 16.04 5.41
N GLU A 114 -8.67 16.81 5.47
CA GLU A 114 -8.45 17.84 6.50
C GLU A 114 -9.49 18.95 6.39
#